data_AF-A0A950ZS29-F1
#
_entry.id   AF-A0A950ZS29-F1
#
_cell.length_a   1.000
_cell.length_b   1.000
_cell.length_c   1.000
_cell.angle_alpha   90.00
_cell.angle_beta   90.00
_cell.angle_gamma   90.00
#
_symmetry.space_group_name_H-M   'P 1'
#
loop_
_entity.id
_entity.type
_entity.pdbx_description
1 polymer ?
#
loop_
_entity_poly.entity_id
_entity_poly.type
_entity_poly.pdbx_seq_one_letter_code
_entity_poly.pdbx_strand_id
1 'polypeptide(L)' 'MSRFPSAAHIASWAGICPGNNVRAGKHTSGRIRRGSPSLRTALVAAAHAAVRAKDTYLSAQFRRLAARRVPKRHRSR' A
#
# COMPACT_ATOMS: atom_id res chain seq x y z
N MET A 1 -17.66 8.11 9.53
CA MET A 1 -17.22 6.78 9.02
C MET A 1 -18.44 5.96 8.57
N SER A 2 -19.32 6.51 7.72
CA SER A 2 -20.58 5.83 7.32
C SER A 2 -20.48 5.09 5.98
N ARG A 3 -19.54 5.48 5.12
CA ARG A 3 -19.41 4.96 3.74
C ARG A 3 -18.48 3.74 3.61
N PHE A 4 -17.57 3.55 4.56
CA PHE A 4 -16.69 2.37 4.62
C PHE A 4 -16.76 1.78 6.04
N PRO A 5 -16.94 0.46 6.19
CA PRO A 5 -17.02 -0.18 7.50
C PRO A 5 -15.71 -0.15 8.30
N SER A 6 -14.55 -0.04 7.62
CA SER A 6 -13.24 0.01 8.29
C SER A 6 -12.17 0.69 7.44
N ALA A 7 -11.04 1.03 8.09
CA ALA A 7 -9.84 1.55 7.41
C ALA A 7 -9.31 0.58 6.32
N ALA A 8 -9.48 -0.74 6.52
CA ALA A 8 -9.10 -1.73 5.53
C ALA A 8 -9.96 -1.67 4.26
N HIS A 9 -11.26 -1.36 4.39
CA HIS A 9 -12.16 -1.22 3.25
C HIS A 9 -11.79 -0.02 2.38
N ILE A 10 -11.52 1.15 2.99
CA ILE A 10 -11.08 2.33 2.23
C ILE A 10 -9.70 2.11 1.58
N ALA A 11 -8.76 1.42 2.24
CA ALA A 11 -7.45 1.11 1.67
C ALA A 11 -7.53 0.14 0.46
N SER A 12 -8.37 -0.89 0.56
CA SER A 12 -8.66 -1.83 -0.54
C SER A 12 -9.37 -1.15 -1.72
N TRP A 13 -10.29 -0.23 -1.43
CA TRP A 13 -11.00 0.55 -2.44
C TRP A 13 -10.10 1.57 -3.14
N ALA A 14 -9.24 2.28 -2.40
CA ALA A 14 -8.23 3.20 -2.95
C ALA A 14 -7.13 2.48 -3.76
N GLY A 15 -7.05 1.14 -3.65
CA GLY A 15 -6.04 0.31 -4.30
C GLY A 15 -4.63 0.57 -3.76
N ILE A 16 -4.51 0.76 -2.45
CA ILE A 16 -3.23 0.77 -1.72
C ILE A 16 -2.72 -0.67 -1.52
N CYS A 17 -3.64 -1.63 -1.39
CA CYS A 17 -3.31 -3.04 -1.20
C CYS A 17 -3.31 -3.79 -2.54
N PRO A 18 -2.39 -4.76 -2.74
CA PRO A 18 -2.46 -5.68 -3.88
C PRO A 18 -3.73 -6.53 -3.81
N GLY A 19 -4.26 -6.93 -4.96
CA GLY A 19 -5.39 -7.85 -5.01
C GLY A 19 -5.01 -9.25 -4.53
N ASN A 20 -5.84 -9.87 -3.69
CA ASN A 20 -5.67 -11.25 -3.25
C ASN A 20 -6.49 -12.22 -4.12
N ASN A 21 -6.16 -12.32 -5.42
CA ASN A 21 -6.90 -13.17 -6.34
C ASN A 21 -6.31 -14.59 -6.32
N VAL A 22 -7.00 -15.51 -5.65
CA VAL A 22 -6.67 -16.95 -5.59
C VAL A 22 -7.75 -17.75 -6.32
N ARG A 23 -7.35 -18.57 -7.29
CA ARG A 23 -8.22 -19.52 -7.99
C ARG A 23 -7.58 -20.90 -7.92
N ALA A 24 -8.35 -21.91 -7.52
CA ALA A 24 -7.87 -23.30 -7.40
C ALA A 24 -6.53 -23.42 -6.65
N GLY A 25 -6.39 -22.70 -5.53
CA GLY A 25 -5.16 -22.68 -4.72
C GLY A 25 -3.95 -21.95 -5.34
N LYS A 26 -4.09 -21.38 -6.55
CA LYS A 26 -3.02 -20.63 -7.23
C LYS A 26 -3.30 -19.13 -7.23
N HIS A 27 -2.27 -18.34 -6.88
CA HIS A 27 -2.32 -16.88 -7.01
C HIS A 27 -2.28 -16.49 -8.49
N THR A 28 -3.35 -15.87 -8.97
CA THR A 28 -3.47 -15.52 -10.40
C THR A 28 -2.89 -14.12 -10.70
N SER A 29 -3.11 -13.14 -9.81
CA SER A 29 -2.61 -11.78 -10.00
C SER A 29 -2.61 -10.98 -8.70
N GLY A 30 -1.49 -10.33 -8.40
CA GLY A 30 -1.34 -9.35 -7.32
C GLY A 30 -1.58 -7.90 -7.78
N ARG A 31 -2.14 -7.69 -8.97
CA ARG A 31 -2.35 -6.33 -9.51
C ARG A 31 -3.25 -5.53 -8.57
N ILE A 32 -2.85 -4.29 -8.30
CA ILE A 32 -3.66 -3.34 -7.53
C ILE A 32 -4.96 -3.02 -8.29
N ARG A 33 -6.05 -2.86 -7.55
CA ARG A 33 -7.32 -2.39 -8.11
C ARG A 33 -7.16 -0.98 -8.68
N ARG A 34 -7.88 -0.67 -9.76
CA ARG A 34 -8.10 0.71 -10.21
C ARG A 34 -9.10 1.39 -9.27
N GLY A 35 -8.58 1.92 -8.16
CA GLY A 35 -9.32 2.74 -7.20
C GLY A 35 -9.31 4.22 -7.59
N SER A 36 -9.72 5.09 -6.67
CA SER A 36 -9.60 6.55 -6.85
C SER A 36 -8.13 6.99 -6.84
N PRO A 37 -7.59 7.56 -7.94
CA PRO A 37 -6.19 8.01 -7.99
C PRO A 37 -5.91 9.15 -7.02
N SER A 38 -6.84 10.10 -6.85
CA SER A 38 -6.67 11.23 -5.94
C SER A 38 -6.59 10.79 -4.49
N LEU A 39 -7.47 9.88 -4.06
CA LEU A 39 -7.44 9.32 -2.71
C LEU A 39 -6.14 8.54 -2.47
N ARG A 40 -5.70 7.75 -3.45
CA ARG A 40 -4.42 7.04 -3.36
C ARG A 40 -3.26 8.00 -3.13
N THR A 41 -3.17 9.07 -3.92
CA THR A 41 -2.11 10.07 -3.79
C THR A 41 -2.15 10.75 -2.42
N ALA A 42 -3.32 11.13 -1.93
CA ALA A 42 -3.48 11.72 -0.61
C ALA A 42 -3.02 10.79 0.51
N LEU A 43 -3.41 9.50 0.45
CA LEU A 43 -3.00 8.49 1.42
C LEU A 43 -1.48 8.24 1.41
N VAL A 44 -0.87 8.22 0.22
CA VAL A 44 0.59 8.09 0.07
C VAL A 44 1.31 9.31 0.67
N ALA A 45 0.83 10.52 0.39
CA ALA A 45 1.39 11.75 0.96
C ALA A 45 1.30 11.75 2.50
N ALA A 46 0.14 11.37 3.05
CA ALA A 46 -0.06 11.24 4.49
C ALA A 46 0.89 10.20 5.10
N ALA A 47 1.08 9.04 4.46
CA ALA A 47 2.01 8.02 4.91
C ALA A 47 3.46 8.55 4.94
N HIS A 48 3.90 9.29 3.92
CA HIS A 48 5.22 9.92 3.91
C HIS A 48 5.38 10.99 4.98
N ALA A 49 4.32 11.72 5.32
CA ALA A 49 4.34 12.63 6.47
C ALA A 49 4.51 11.86 7.80
N ALA A 50 3.74 10.77 7.98
CA ALA A 50 3.82 9.92 9.18
C ALA A 50 5.21 9.28 9.36
N VAL A 51 5.87 8.87 8.27
CA VAL A 51 7.24 8.32 8.33
C VAL A 51 8.28 9.36 8.76
N ARG A 52 8.06 10.64 8.44
CA ARG A 52 8.96 11.74 8.81
C ARG A 52 8.80 12.18 10.27
N ALA A 53 7.69 11.84 10.93
CA ALA A 53 7.54 12.06 12.36
C ALA A 53 8.58 11.25 13.15
N LYS A 54 9.28 11.92 14.06
CA LYS A 54 10.32 11.32 14.90
C LYS A 54 9.70 10.39 15.96
N ASP A 55 10.45 9.35 16.33
CA ASP A 55 10.12 8.42 17.43
C ASP A 55 8.75 7.73 17.32
N THR A 56 8.23 7.55 16.11
CA THR A 56 7.01 6.79 15.86
C THR A 56 7.32 5.35 15.45
N TYR A 57 6.46 4.41 15.89
CA TYR A 57 6.51 3.02 15.44
C TYR A 57 6.49 2.89 13.91
N LEU A 58 5.68 3.72 13.24
CA LEU A 58 5.55 3.71 11.78
C LEU A 58 6.85 4.11 11.08
N SER A 59 7.57 5.11 11.60
CA SER A 59 8.88 5.50 11.07
C SER A 59 9.89 4.35 11.19
N ALA A 60 9.97 3.72 12.37
CA ALA A 60 10.85 2.57 12.60
C ALA A 60 10.47 1.35 11.73
N GLN A 61 9.18 1.06 11.59
CA GLN A 61 8.69 -0.02 10.74
C GLN A 61 9.00 0.24 9.26
N PHE A 62 8.79 1.46 8.76
CA PHE A 62 9.09 1.83 7.39
C PHE A 62 10.58 1.66 7.08
N ARG A 63 11.48 2.14 7.95
CA ARG A 63 12.93 1.99 7.79
C ARG A 63 13.35 0.52 7.68
N ARG A 64 12.81 -0.35 8.53
CA ARG A 64 13.05 -1.81 8.48
C ARG A 64 12.59 -2.44 7.17
N LEU A 65 11.41 -2.04 6.66
CA LEU A 65 10.87 -2.56 5.40
C LEU A 65 11.63 -2.04 4.18
N ALA A 66 11.99 -0.76 4.17
CA ALA A 66 12.76 -0.13 3.10
C ALA A 66 14.15 -0.76 2.96
N ALA A 67 14.82 -1.07 4.07
CA ALA A 67 16.11 -1.77 4.06
C ALA A 67 16.03 -3.18 3.44
N ARG A 68 14.92 -3.90 3.66
CA ARG A 68 14.70 -5.25 3.10
C ARG A 68 14.28 -5.23 1.63
N ARG A 69 13.55 -4.20 1.23
CA ARG A 69 13.04 -4.04 -0.14
C ARG A 69 14.05 -3.24 -0.96
N VAL A 70 15.16 -3.89 -1.34
CA VAL A 70 16.08 -3.36 -2.35
C VAL A 70 15.27 -3.05 -3.61
N PRO A 71 15.41 -1.86 -4.22
CA PRO A 71 14.75 -1.60 -5.49
C PRO A 71 15.18 -2.68 -6.48
N LYS A 72 14.23 -3.45 -7.01
CA LYS A 72 14.49 -4.19 -8.25
C LYS A 72 14.84 -3.13 -9.28
N ARG A 73 16.12 -3.00 -9.59
CA ARG A 73 16.63 -2.27 -10.76
C ARG A 73 15.71 -2.62 -11.91
N HIS A 74 14.97 -1.63 -12.42
CA HIS A 74 14.08 -1.81 -13.55
C HIS A 74 14.94 -2.42 -14.67
N ARG A 75 14.77 -3.72 -14.96
CA ARG A 75 15.14 -4.26 -16.26
C ARG A 75 14.10 -3.69 -17.21
N SER A 76 14.45 -2.58 -17.86
CA SER A 76 13.78 -2.19 -19.09
C SER A 76 13.84 -3.39 -20.03
N ARG A 77 12.66 -3.89 -20.40
CA ARG A 77 12.50 -4.60 -21.66
C ARG A 77 12.43 -3.56 -22.76
#